data_AF-A0A6A0A628-F1
#
_entry.id   AF-A0A6A0A628-F1
#
_cell.length_a   1.000
_cell.length_b   1.000
_cell.length_c   1.000
_cell.angle_alpha   90.00
_cell.angle_beta   90.00
_cell.angle_gamma   90.00
#
_symmetry.space_group_name_H-M   'P 1'
#
loop_
_entity.id
_entity.type
_entity.pdbx_description
1 polymer ?
#
loop_
_entity_poly.entity_id
_entity_poly.type
_entity_poly.pdbx_seq_one_letter_code
_entity_poly.pdbx_strand_id
1 'polypeptide(L)'
;MRVGKGRDMGLDSINAFEIKISGGAGEVMISRDLWRLASRLDPVRLLHFYHSGMGYYVVNWLIMHTVYAQIFALVFFALARADAIYTVTTTPPLNPRDPNSKPVQTVTMYDALRVENVLQLGMLSLIPYIAELALEHGFLRAFAILIQQIVAGSFAFFIFKQQTTAFYFFDDMAHGGAQYIGTGRGFSLTTSQFLKVWTNYARSHIYLGVELLSLAILMYFFNNCEDCYVGGLTWGTFLVAASLIFSPF
;
A
#
# COMPACT_ATOMS: atom_id res chain seq x y z
N MET A 1 -11.70 2.44 37.47
CA MET A 1 -11.38 1.26 36.64
C MET A 1 -11.94 1.49 35.25
N ARG A 2 -11.09 1.85 34.27
CA ARG A 2 -11.52 1.80 32.86
C ARG A 2 -11.50 0.34 32.45
N VAL A 3 -12.63 -0.35 32.61
CA VAL A 3 -12.83 -1.68 32.03
C VAL A 3 -13.06 -1.47 30.54
N GLY A 4 -11.99 -1.15 29.82
CA GLY A 4 -11.99 -1.22 28.38
C GLY A 4 -12.22 -2.68 28.01
N LYS A 5 -13.12 -2.93 27.07
CA LYS A 5 -13.28 -4.22 26.39
C LYS A 5 -12.08 -4.48 25.46
N GLY A 6 -10.87 -4.20 25.95
CA GLY A 6 -9.62 -4.46 25.26
C GLY A 6 -9.45 -5.97 25.22
N ARG A 7 -9.46 -6.51 24.01
CA ARG A 7 -9.17 -7.91 23.75
C ARG A 7 -7.72 -7.97 23.32
N ASP A 8 -6.95 -8.86 23.92
CA ASP A 8 -5.61 -9.17 23.42
C ASP A 8 -5.75 -9.89 22.10
N MET A 9 -5.49 -9.16 21.01
CA MET A 9 -5.68 -9.62 19.65
C MET A 9 -4.30 -9.79 19.01
N GLY A 10 -3.95 -11.03 18.66
CA GLY A 10 -2.77 -11.32 17.85
C GLY A 10 -3.01 -11.03 16.37
N LEU A 11 -1.94 -11.02 15.58
CA LEU A 11 -1.97 -10.78 14.13
C LEU A 11 -3.03 -11.62 13.41
N ASP A 12 -3.09 -12.93 13.68
CA ASP A 12 -4.08 -13.85 13.10
C ASP A 12 -5.53 -13.43 13.40
N SER A 13 -5.80 -12.95 14.62
CA SER A 13 -7.15 -12.57 15.03
C SER A 13 -7.60 -11.23 14.43
N ILE A 14 -6.66 -10.30 14.25
CA ILE A 14 -6.92 -9.03 13.57
C ILE A 14 -7.14 -9.29 12.07
N ASN A 15 -6.28 -10.09 11.45
CA ASN A 15 -6.45 -10.43 10.04
C ASN A 15 -7.73 -11.21 9.81
N ALA A 16 -8.11 -12.17 10.66
CA ALA A 16 -9.40 -12.86 10.54
C ALA A 16 -10.60 -11.90 10.61
N PHE A 17 -10.51 -10.84 11.42
CA PHE A 17 -11.52 -9.79 11.45
C PHE A 17 -11.55 -9.02 10.13
N GLU A 18 -10.37 -8.64 9.62
CA GLU A 18 -10.22 -7.91 8.36
C GLU A 18 -10.72 -8.71 7.16
N ILE A 19 -10.42 -10.01 7.08
CA ILE A 19 -10.96 -10.92 6.06
C ILE A 19 -12.49 -10.87 6.06
N LYS A 20 -13.09 -11.00 7.26
CA LYS A 20 -14.54 -11.04 7.40
C LYS A 20 -15.20 -9.75 6.94
N ILE A 21 -14.69 -8.59 7.35
CA ILE A 21 -15.30 -7.30 6.97
C ILE A 21 -15.05 -6.97 5.50
N SER A 22 -13.89 -7.36 4.96
CA SER A 22 -13.53 -7.09 3.57
C SER A 22 -14.31 -7.96 2.60
N GLY A 23 -14.49 -9.25 2.92
CA GLY A 23 -15.39 -10.14 2.18
C GLY A 23 -16.82 -9.64 2.25
N GLY A 24 -17.36 -9.37 3.45
CA GLY A 24 -18.70 -8.79 3.57
C GLY A 24 -18.88 -7.46 2.82
N ALA A 25 -17.80 -6.67 2.67
CA ALA A 25 -17.82 -5.47 1.87
C ALA A 25 -17.88 -5.74 0.36
N GLY A 26 -17.25 -6.82 -0.12
CA GLY A 26 -17.37 -7.31 -1.51
C GLY A 26 -18.83 -7.57 -1.89
N GLU A 27 -19.54 -8.41 -1.13
CA GLU A 27 -20.97 -8.68 -1.32
C GLU A 27 -21.84 -7.41 -1.29
N VAL A 28 -21.59 -6.50 -0.35
CA VAL A 28 -22.36 -5.25 -0.28
C VAL A 28 -22.09 -4.35 -1.50
N MET A 29 -20.87 -4.35 -2.03
CA MET A 29 -20.51 -3.56 -3.23
C MET A 29 -21.31 -3.94 -4.47
N ILE A 30 -21.57 -5.23 -4.66
CA ILE A 30 -22.36 -5.73 -5.79
C ILE A 30 -23.87 -5.72 -5.53
N SER A 31 -24.29 -5.35 -4.32
CA SER A 31 -25.69 -5.39 -3.91
C SER A 31 -26.55 -4.31 -4.59
N ARG A 32 -27.80 -4.69 -4.92
CA ARG A 32 -28.80 -3.75 -5.45
C ARG A 32 -29.17 -2.65 -4.46
N ASP A 33 -29.07 -2.94 -3.17
CA ASP A 33 -29.44 -1.99 -2.12
C ASP A 33 -28.40 -0.88 -1.98
N LEU A 34 -27.11 -1.21 -2.14
CA LEU A 34 -26.06 -0.19 -2.23
C LEU A 34 -26.28 0.71 -3.44
N TRP A 35 -26.60 0.15 -4.60
CA TRP A 35 -26.90 0.93 -5.81
C TRP A 35 -28.09 1.89 -5.59
N ARG A 36 -29.18 1.40 -5.00
CA ARG A 36 -30.37 2.22 -4.68
C ARG A 36 -30.08 3.31 -3.65
N LEU A 37 -29.22 3.03 -2.67
CA LEU A 37 -28.79 4.01 -1.68
C LEU A 37 -27.93 5.10 -2.36
N ALA A 38 -26.90 4.68 -3.08
CA ALA A 38 -25.97 5.58 -3.76
C ALA A 38 -26.69 6.50 -4.77
N SER A 39 -27.67 5.98 -5.51
CA SER A 39 -28.46 6.77 -6.48
C SER A 39 -29.36 7.83 -5.84
N ARG A 40 -29.58 7.77 -4.52
CA ARG A 40 -30.44 8.72 -3.77
C ARG A 40 -29.64 9.74 -2.96
N LEU A 41 -28.32 9.57 -2.85
CA LEU A 41 -27.46 10.49 -2.13
C LEU A 41 -27.10 11.67 -3.03
N ASP A 42 -27.07 12.87 -2.44
CA ASP A 42 -26.45 14.03 -3.08
C ASP A 42 -24.92 13.81 -3.21
N PRO A 43 -24.24 14.53 -4.13
CA PRO A 43 -22.83 14.30 -4.41
C PRO A 43 -21.91 14.40 -3.17
N VAL A 44 -22.23 15.28 -2.21
CA VAL A 44 -21.42 15.46 -1.00
C VAL A 44 -21.57 14.27 -0.06
N ARG A 45 -22.80 13.82 0.17
CA ARG A 45 -23.04 12.60 0.97
C ARG A 45 -22.53 11.35 0.29
N LEU A 46 -22.58 11.28 -1.05
CA LEU A 46 -22.01 10.18 -1.81
C LEU A 46 -20.48 10.13 -1.65
N LEU A 47 -19.80 11.29 -1.68
CA LEU A 47 -18.35 11.37 -1.44
C LEU A 47 -17.98 10.96 -0.01
N HIS A 48 -18.74 11.42 0.99
CA HIS A 48 -18.54 10.98 2.36
C HIS A 48 -18.73 9.45 2.49
N PHE A 49 -19.81 8.93 1.91
CA PHE A 49 -20.11 7.50 1.91
C PHE A 49 -19.03 6.67 1.18
N TYR A 50 -18.45 7.21 0.12
CA TYR A 50 -17.30 6.60 -0.55
C TYR A 50 -16.08 6.53 0.37
N HIS A 51 -15.71 7.65 1.00
CA HIS A 51 -14.52 7.72 1.84
C HIS A 51 -14.63 6.90 3.14
N SER A 52 -15.77 6.95 3.83
CA SER A 52 -15.96 6.28 5.12
C SER A 52 -16.56 4.88 5.01
N GLY A 53 -17.09 4.51 3.86
CA GLY A 53 -17.84 3.28 3.63
C GLY A 53 -17.13 2.37 2.65
N MET A 54 -17.83 2.05 1.56
CA MET A 54 -17.40 0.99 0.66
C MET A 54 -16.23 1.37 -0.25
N GLY A 55 -16.06 2.67 -0.53
CA GLY A 55 -14.96 3.17 -1.36
C GLY A 55 -13.60 2.95 -0.72
N TYR A 56 -13.50 2.87 0.62
CA TYR A 56 -12.27 2.50 1.32
C TYR A 56 -11.69 1.17 0.81
N TYR A 57 -12.52 0.13 0.67
CA TYR A 57 -12.08 -1.19 0.21
C TYR A 57 -11.65 -1.17 -1.26
N VAL A 58 -12.37 -0.42 -2.10
CA VAL A 58 -12.02 -0.21 -3.51
C VAL A 58 -10.66 0.49 -3.63
N VAL A 59 -10.44 1.55 -2.86
CA VAL A 59 -9.16 2.29 -2.84
C VAL A 59 -8.03 1.37 -2.38
N ASN A 60 -8.26 0.53 -1.36
CA ASN A 60 -7.22 -0.39 -0.89
C ASN A 60 -6.83 -1.43 -1.94
N TRP A 61 -7.83 -1.98 -2.65
CA TRP A 61 -7.58 -2.88 -3.77
C TRP A 61 -6.84 -2.18 -4.92
N LEU A 62 -7.24 -0.96 -5.27
CA LEU A 62 -6.56 -0.17 -6.30
C LEU A 62 -5.10 0.10 -5.92
N ILE A 63 -4.82 0.51 -4.68
CA ILE A 63 -3.44 0.78 -4.21
C ILE A 63 -2.56 -0.48 -4.35
N MET A 64 -3.03 -1.64 -3.92
CA MET A 64 -2.24 -2.88 -4.06
C MET A 64 -2.05 -3.26 -5.54
N HIS A 65 -3.06 -3.04 -6.38
CA HIS A 65 -2.97 -3.28 -7.81
C HIS A 65 -2.02 -2.30 -8.52
N THR A 66 -2.02 -1.02 -8.15
CA THR A 66 -1.12 -0.03 -8.75
C THR A 66 0.34 -0.31 -8.40
N VAL A 67 0.65 -0.76 -7.17
CA VAL A 67 2.01 -1.16 -6.79
C VAL A 67 2.54 -2.27 -7.71
N TYR A 68 1.70 -3.28 -7.99
CA TYR A 68 2.05 -4.36 -8.91
C TYR A 68 2.19 -3.87 -10.36
N ALA A 69 1.20 -3.14 -10.87
CA ALA A 69 1.19 -2.63 -12.23
C ALA A 69 2.36 -1.69 -12.52
N GLN A 70 2.74 -0.85 -11.54
CA GLN A 70 3.86 0.07 -11.64
C GLN A 70 5.18 -0.67 -11.81
N ILE A 71 5.52 -1.62 -10.92
CA ILE A 71 6.80 -2.35 -11.05
C ILE A 71 6.83 -3.22 -12.30
N PHE A 72 5.70 -3.83 -12.67
CA PHE A 72 5.58 -4.59 -13.91
C PHE A 72 5.85 -3.72 -15.14
N ALA A 73 5.23 -2.53 -15.20
CA ALA A 73 5.46 -1.59 -16.30
C ALA A 73 6.91 -1.13 -16.37
N LEU A 74 7.53 -0.81 -15.22
CA LEU A 74 8.95 -0.42 -15.14
C LEU A 74 9.87 -1.52 -15.69
N VAL A 75 9.67 -2.76 -15.25
CA VAL A 75 10.45 -3.91 -15.74
C VAL A 75 10.21 -4.14 -17.23
N PHE A 76 8.97 -4.01 -17.70
CA PHE A 76 8.63 -4.14 -19.12
C PHE A 76 9.36 -3.10 -19.99
N PHE A 77 9.37 -1.83 -19.59
CA PHE A 77 10.08 -0.78 -20.31
C PHE A 77 11.60 -0.96 -20.28
N ALA A 78 12.15 -1.38 -19.15
CA ALA A 78 13.58 -1.68 -19.01
C ALA A 78 14.00 -2.84 -19.94
N LEU A 79 13.21 -3.91 -20.00
CA LEU A 79 13.46 -5.06 -20.89
C LEU A 79 13.30 -4.70 -22.37
N ALA A 80 12.32 -3.87 -22.70
CA ALA A 80 12.11 -3.39 -24.06
C ALA A 80 13.22 -2.43 -24.54
N ARG A 81 14.13 -2.00 -23.65
CA ARG A 81 15.10 -0.91 -23.88
C ARG A 81 14.44 0.36 -24.41
N ALA A 82 13.18 0.57 -24.03
CA ALA A 82 12.42 1.76 -24.36
C ALA A 82 12.73 2.85 -23.32
N ASP A 83 14.03 3.11 -23.09
CA ASP A 83 14.47 4.16 -22.18
C ASP A 83 14.03 5.53 -22.74
N ALA A 84 12.90 5.99 -22.20
CA ALA A 84 12.38 7.35 -22.22
C ALA A 84 12.30 8.06 -23.60
N ILE A 85 11.19 7.88 -24.32
CA ILE A 85 10.84 8.64 -25.53
C ILE A 85 10.61 10.15 -25.27
N TYR A 86 10.78 10.67 -24.05
CA TYR A 86 10.51 12.08 -23.75
C TYR A 86 11.61 12.74 -22.92
N THR A 87 12.78 13.00 -23.52
CA THR A 87 13.65 14.09 -23.05
C THR A 87 13.08 15.41 -23.59
N VAL A 88 12.30 16.13 -22.78
CA VAL A 88 11.93 17.51 -23.13
C VAL A 88 13.13 18.40 -22.83
N THR A 89 13.99 18.60 -23.81
CA THR A 89 15.03 19.62 -23.75
C THR A 89 14.34 20.98 -23.91
N THR A 90 13.99 21.65 -22.81
CA THR A 90 13.50 23.02 -22.88
C THR A 90 14.65 23.94 -23.25
N THR A 91 14.80 24.19 -24.56
CA THR A 91 15.70 25.13 -25.26
C THR A 91 17.22 24.83 -25.23
N PRO A 92 17.96 25.14 -26.31
CA PRO A 92 19.43 25.11 -26.29
C PRO A 92 19.99 26.19 -25.35
N PRO A 93 21.19 26.01 -24.76
CA PRO A 93 21.83 27.05 -23.95
C PRO A 93 21.96 28.31 -24.79
N LEU A 94 21.44 29.44 -24.27
CA LEU A 94 21.44 30.73 -24.97
C LEU A 94 22.86 31.19 -25.36
N ASN A 95 23.91 30.67 -24.70
CA ASN A 95 25.30 30.90 -25.06
C ASN A 95 26.25 29.82 -24.46
N PRO A 96 27.02 29.06 -25.27
CA PRO A 96 27.98 28.05 -24.78
C PRO A 96 29.20 28.61 -24.01
N ARG A 97 29.34 29.94 -23.93
CA ARG A 97 30.50 30.64 -23.35
C ARG A 97 30.22 31.36 -22.03
N ASP A 98 28.98 31.33 -21.55
CA ASP A 98 28.61 32.02 -20.31
C ASP A 98 28.72 31.05 -19.11
N PRO A 99 29.63 31.29 -18.15
CA PRO A 99 29.77 30.44 -16.96
C PRO A 99 28.52 30.44 -16.05
N ASN A 100 27.55 31.32 -16.30
CA ASN A 100 26.27 31.37 -15.58
C ASN A 100 25.12 30.64 -16.31
N SER A 101 25.39 29.99 -17.45
CA SER A 101 24.37 29.19 -18.14
C SER A 101 24.01 27.98 -17.28
N LYS A 102 22.85 28.01 -16.62
CA LYS A 102 22.35 26.89 -15.83
C LYS A 102 22.08 25.70 -16.77
N PRO A 103 22.47 24.47 -16.40
CA PRO A 103 22.18 23.29 -17.22
C PRO A 103 20.67 23.11 -17.38
N VAL A 104 20.27 22.72 -18.59
CA VAL A 104 18.87 22.40 -18.94
C VAL A 104 18.47 21.14 -18.17
N GLN A 105 17.40 21.22 -17.37
CA GLN A 105 16.89 20.08 -16.61
C GLN A 105 16.11 19.16 -17.57
N THR A 106 16.70 18.02 -17.94
CA THR A 106 15.97 16.94 -18.63
C THR A 106 15.11 16.22 -17.60
N VAL A 107 13.80 16.44 -17.64
CA VAL A 107 12.84 15.70 -16.80
C VAL A 107 12.47 14.42 -17.53
N THR A 108 12.74 13.28 -16.90
CA THR A 108 12.38 11.95 -17.43
C THR A 108 11.10 11.42 -16.79
N MET A 109 10.43 10.46 -17.41
CA MET A 109 9.30 9.74 -16.80
C MET A 109 9.69 9.10 -15.46
N TYR A 110 10.93 8.63 -15.34
CA TYR A 110 11.47 8.08 -14.09
C TYR A 110 11.54 9.12 -12.98
N ASP A 111 11.77 10.41 -13.29
CA ASP A 111 11.74 11.46 -12.27
C ASP A 111 10.33 11.67 -11.69
N ALA A 112 9.31 11.66 -12.55
CA ALA A 112 7.91 11.77 -12.11
C ALA A 112 7.49 10.57 -11.26
N LEU A 113 7.81 9.35 -11.73
CA LEU A 113 7.53 8.11 -10.99
C LEU A 113 8.31 8.02 -9.68
N ARG A 114 9.53 8.55 -9.60
CA ARG A 114 10.29 8.61 -8.35
C ARG A 114 9.60 9.49 -7.31
N VAL A 115 9.14 10.68 -7.72
CA VAL A 115 8.43 11.59 -6.83
C VAL A 115 7.14 10.93 -6.32
N GLU A 116 6.41 10.27 -7.22
CA GLU A 116 5.23 9.47 -6.88
C GLU A 116 5.56 8.39 -5.85
N ASN A 117 6.55 7.55 -6.13
CA ASN A 117 6.92 6.43 -5.28
C ASN A 117 7.36 6.89 -3.88
N VAL A 118 8.02 8.04 -3.77
CA VAL A 118 8.41 8.63 -2.48
C VAL A 118 7.21 9.22 -1.74
N LEU A 119 6.29 9.91 -2.41
CA LEU A 119 5.15 10.57 -1.76
C LEU A 119 3.98 9.63 -1.45
N GLN A 120 3.72 8.63 -2.29
CA GLN A 120 2.41 7.98 -2.41
C GLN A 120 2.33 6.57 -1.82
N LEU A 121 3.44 5.95 -1.41
CA LEU A 121 3.44 4.71 -0.64
C LEU A 121 3.20 4.97 0.86
N GLY A 122 1.98 5.40 1.18
CA GLY A 122 1.46 5.52 2.55
C GLY A 122 1.98 6.72 3.36
N MET A 123 3.01 7.43 2.89
CA MET A 123 3.55 8.60 3.60
C MET A 123 2.56 9.77 3.64
N LEU A 124 1.76 9.98 2.59
CA LEU A 124 0.75 11.04 2.58
C LEU A 124 -0.33 10.82 3.64
N SER A 125 -0.75 9.57 3.86
CA SER A 125 -1.71 9.21 4.92
C SER A 125 -1.13 9.31 6.34
N LEU A 126 0.20 9.36 6.50
CA LEU A 126 0.81 9.62 7.79
C LEU A 126 0.65 11.08 8.21
N ILE A 127 0.58 12.03 7.27
CA ILE A 127 0.45 13.45 7.60
C ILE A 127 -0.79 13.73 8.47
N PRO A 128 -2.02 13.33 8.08
CA PRO A 128 -3.19 13.54 8.94
C PRO A 128 -3.09 12.76 10.25
N TYR A 129 -2.51 11.56 10.24
CA TYR A 129 -2.30 10.76 11.45
C TYR A 129 -1.35 11.42 12.46
N ILE A 130 -0.22 11.95 11.99
CA ILE A 130 0.74 12.68 12.82
C ILE A 130 0.11 13.97 13.36
N ALA A 131 -0.68 14.66 12.54
CA ALA A 131 -1.40 15.86 12.95
C ALA A 131 -2.43 15.54 14.06
N GLU A 132 -3.21 14.48 13.92
CA GLU A 132 -4.15 14.00 14.95
C GLU A 132 -3.40 13.69 16.25
N LEU A 133 -2.31 12.93 16.18
CA LEU A 133 -1.53 12.55 17.35
C LEU A 133 -0.89 13.75 18.06
N ALA A 134 -0.42 14.74 17.29
CA ALA A 134 0.11 15.99 17.82
C ALA A 134 -0.97 16.82 18.53
N LEU A 135 -2.21 16.83 18.01
CA LEU A 135 -3.34 17.51 18.62
C LEU A 135 -3.82 16.83 19.91
N GLU A 136 -3.91 15.49 19.92
CA GLU A 136 -4.44 14.75 21.07
C GLU A 136 -3.45 14.59 22.23
N HIS A 137 -2.15 14.45 21.93
CA HIS A 137 -1.14 14.08 22.92
C HIS A 137 -0.01 15.10 23.08
N GLY A 138 0.05 16.11 22.20
CA GLY A 138 1.12 17.10 22.15
C GLY A 138 2.35 16.61 21.37
N PHE A 139 3.11 17.55 20.81
CA PHE A 139 4.20 17.26 19.86
C PHE A 139 5.26 16.27 20.36
N LEU A 140 5.74 16.42 21.60
CA LEU A 140 6.80 15.54 22.15
C LEU A 140 6.33 14.10 22.32
N ARG A 141 5.11 13.91 22.83
CA ARG A 141 4.55 12.56 23.00
C ARG A 141 4.19 11.94 21.66
N ALA A 142 3.65 12.73 20.73
CA ALA A 142 3.37 12.27 19.38
C ALA A 142 4.64 11.74 18.69
N PHE A 143 5.75 12.49 18.78
CA PHE A 143 7.03 12.05 18.22
C PHE A 143 7.54 10.75 18.84
N ALA A 144 7.46 10.61 20.18
CA ALA A 144 7.84 9.37 20.86
C ALA A 144 7.00 8.16 20.42
N ILE A 145 5.69 8.35 20.24
CA ILE A 145 4.77 7.30 19.77
C ILE A 145 5.11 6.90 18.33
N LEU A 146 5.42 7.86 17.45
CA LEU A 146 5.83 7.56 16.07
C LEU A 146 7.10 6.70 16.01
N ILE A 147 8.11 7.03 16.81
CA ILE A 147 9.33 6.22 16.91
C ILE A 147 8.98 4.82 17.41
N GLN A 148 8.16 4.72 18.46
CA GLN A 148 7.72 3.43 18.98
C GLN A 148 6.99 2.59 17.92
N GLN A 149 6.15 3.21 17.09
CA GLN A 149 5.44 2.52 16.01
C GLN A 149 6.35 2.05 14.88
N ILE A 150 7.36 2.86 14.52
CA ILE A 150 8.38 2.47 13.55
C ILE A 150 9.16 1.25 14.06
N VAL A 151 9.64 1.31 15.31
CA VAL A 151 10.42 0.22 15.93
C VAL A 151 9.57 -1.04 16.11
N ALA A 152 8.29 -0.90 16.43
CA ALA A 152 7.35 -2.01 16.56
C ALA A 152 6.93 -2.63 15.21
N GLY A 153 7.39 -2.11 14.08
CA GLY A 153 7.04 -2.64 12.76
C GLY A 153 5.60 -2.34 12.32
N SER A 154 4.98 -1.28 12.86
CA SER A 154 3.59 -0.91 12.56
C SER A 154 3.35 -0.71 11.05
N PHE A 155 4.35 -0.21 10.32
CA PHE A 155 4.29 -0.06 8.87
C PHE A 155 4.14 -1.40 8.14
N ALA A 156 4.92 -2.41 8.53
CA ALA A 156 4.84 -3.73 7.91
C ALA A 156 3.49 -4.37 8.20
N PHE A 157 3.00 -4.24 9.44
CA PHE A 157 1.68 -4.72 9.82
C PHE A 157 0.56 -4.02 9.03
N PHE A 158 0.64 -2.70 8.86
CA PHE A 158 -0.37 -1.94 8.11
C PHE A 158 -0.46 -2.38 6.65
N ILE A 159 0.67 -2.59 5.99
CA ILE A 159 0.69 -3.05 4.58
C ILE A 159 0.20 -4.49 4.47
N PHE A 160 0.58 -5.36 5.41
CA PHE A 160 0.07 -6.71 5.46
C PHE A 160 -1.46 -6.73 5.62
N LYS A 161 -1.97 -5.93 6.56
CA LYS A 161 -3.40 -5.74 6.79
C LYS A 161 -4.11 -5.18 5.54
N GLN A 162 -3.51 -4.19 4.90
CA GLN A 162 -4.00 -3.59 3.65
C GLN A 162 -4.15 -4.64 2.54
N GLN A 163 -3.16 -5.52 2.37
CA GLN A 163 -3.22 -6.60 1.40
C GLN A 163 -4.30 -7.63 1.74
N THR A 164 -4.48 -7.95 3.03
CA THR A 164 -5.60 -8.80 3.47
C THR A 164 -6.93 -8.17 3.04
N THR A 165 -7.12 -6.88 3.29
CA THR A 165 -8.33 -6.16 2.89
C THR A 165 -8.52 -6.19 1.37
N ALA A 166 -7.48 -5.90 0.59
CA ALA A 166 -7.53 -5.88 -0.87
C ALA A 166 -7.85 -7.25 -1.49
N PHE A 167 -7.16 -8.30 -1.04
CA PHE A 167 -7.29 -9.65 -1.61
C PHE A 167 -8.69 -10.21 -1.40
N TYR A 168 -9.18 -10.21 -0.15
CA TYR A 168 -10.46 -10.81 0.18
C TYR A 168 -11.66 -9.97 -0.26
N PHE A 169 -11.49 -8.65 -0.40
CA PHE A 169 -12.51 -7.79 -1.02
C PHE A 169 -12.74 -8.16 -2.49
N PHE A 170 -11.66 -8.31 -3.27
CA PHE A 170 -11.77 -8.63 -4.68
C PHE A 170 -12.17 -10.08 -4.93
N ASP A 171 -11.62 -11.03 -4.17
CA ASP A 171 -11.98 -12.44 -4.28
C ASP A 171 -13.48 -12.66 -4.04
N ASP A 172 -14.01 -12.02 -3.00
CA ASP A 172 -15.44 -12.08 -2.71
C ASP A 172 -16.29 -11.33 -3.75
N MET A 173 -15.84 -10.20 -4.27
CA MET A 173 -16.55 -9.52 -5.37
C MET A 173 -16.63 -10.40 -6.64
N ALA A 174 -15.58 -11.18 -6.92
CA ALA A 174 -15.48 -12.00 -8.13
C ALA A 174 -16.19 -13.35 -7.99
N HIS A 175 -16.06 -14.01 -6.83
CA HIS A 175 -16.52 -15.38 -6.62
C HIS A 175 -17.68 -15.48 -5.62
N GLY A 176 -17.93 -14.44 -4.83
CA GLY A 176 -18.84 -14.44 -3.69
C GLY A 176 -18.35 -15.35 -2.56
N GLY A 177 -19.19 -15.46 -1.52
CA GLY A 177 -19.00 -16.47 -0.49
C GLY A 177 -18.49 -15.95 0.84
N ALA A 178 -18.81 -14.70 1.19
CA ALA A 178 -18.52 -14.14 2.50
C ALA A 178 -19.10 -15.03 3.62
N GLN A 179 -18.21 -15.74 4.31
CA GLN A 179 -18.57 -16.59 5.43
C GLN A 179 -18.28 -15.92 6.77
N TYR A 180 -19.07 -16.29 7.78
CA TYR A 180 -18.74 -15.91 9.14
C TYR A 180 -17.44 -16.60 9.56
N ILE A 181 -16.39 -15.80 9.75
CA ILE A 181 -15.14 -16.27 10.35
C ILE A 181 -15.18 -15.93 11.84
N GLY A 182 -15.05 -16.97 12.67
CA GLY A 182 -14.96 -16.83 14.12
C GLY A 182 -13.63 -16.20 14.51
N THR A 183 -13.64 -14.93 14.90
CA THR A 183 -12.47 -14.28 15.51
C THR A 183 -12.40 -14.72 16.97
N GLY A 184 -11.47 -15.64 17.26
CA GLY A 184 -11.32 -16.28 18.57
C GLY A 184 -11.34 -15.30 19.76
N ARG A 185 -11.75 -15.79 20.94
CA ARG A 185 -11.84 -14.99 22.18
C ARG A 185 -10.74 -15.31 23.20
N GLY A 186 -9.71 -16.06 22.80
CA GLY A 186 -8.60 -16.45 23.66
C GLY A 186 -7.46 -15.43 23.68
N PHE A 187 -6.59 -15.54 24.68
CA PHE A 187 -5.36 -14.75 24.76
C PHE A 187 -4.34 -15.22 23.70
N SER A 188 -3.75 -14.27 22.97
CA SER A 188 -2.69 -14.54 21.99
C SER A 188 -1.32 -14.68 22.69
N LEU A 189 -1.19 -15.63 23.60
CA LEU A 189 0.06 -15.88 24.35
C LEU A 189 0.97 -16.92 23.68
N THR A 190 0.44 -17.69 22.74
CA THR A 190 1.16 -18.80 22.08
C THR A 190 1.48 -18.45 20.64
N THR A 191 2.71 -18.75 20.22
CA THR A 191 3.14 -18.63 18.82
C THR A 191 2.36 -19.59 17.92
N SER A 192 1.92 -19.12 16.75
CA SER A 192 1.34 -19.97 15.71
C SER A 192 2.41 -20.85 15.06
N GLN A 193 2.05 -22.08 14.68
CA GLN A 193 2.95 -22.96 13.93
C GLN A 193 3.20 -22.40 12.52
N PHE A 194 4.45 -22.47 12.05
CA PHE A 194 4.83 -22.01 10.71
C PHE A 194 3.93 -22.58 9.60
N LEU A 195 3.63 -23.88 9.65
CA LEU A 195 2.77 -24.54 8.66
C LEU A 195 1.40 -23.86 8.54
N LYS A 196 0.80 -23.49 9.69
CA LYS A 196 -0.51 -22.83 9.75
C LYS A 196 -0.45 -21.42 9.17
N VAL A 197 0.59 -20.66 9.52
CA VAL A 197 0.81 -19.30 9.00
C VAL A 197 1.03 -19.35 7.49
N TRP A 198 1.88 -20.26 7.03
CA TRP A 198 2.15 -20.46 5.61
C TRP A 198 0.88 -20.84 4.84
N THR A 199 0.11 -21.82 5.30
CA THR A 199 -1.12 -22.24 4.60
C THR A 199 -2.17 -21.14 4.51
N ASN A 200 -2.24 -20.26 5.51
CA ASN A 200 -3.22 -19.17 5.55
C ASN A 200 -2.83 -17.99 4.65
N TYR A 201 -1.53 -17.66 4.58
CA TYR A 201 -1.06 -16.43 3.94
C TYR A 201 -0.28 -16.65 2.64
N ALA A 202 0.06 -17.89 2.28
CA ALA A 202 0.86 -18.17 1.09
C ALA A 202 0.23 -17.60 -0.19
N ARG A 203 -1.06 -17.90 -0.43
CA ARG A 203 -1.78 -17.50 -1.65
C ARG A 203 -2.04 -16.00 -1.72
N SER A 204 -2.38 -15.38 -0.59
CA SER A 204 -2.83 -13.98 -0.55
C SER A 204 -1.69 -12.98 -0.38
N HIS A 205 -0.60 -13.35 0.29
CA HIS A 205 0.50 -12.44 0.66
C HIS A 205 1.85 -12.92 0.13
N ILE A 206 2.28 -14.15 0.48
CA ILE A 206 3.67 -14.57 0.25
C ILE A 206 3.99 -14.69 -1.24
N TYR A 207 3.10 -15.30 -2.04
CA TYR A 207 3.33 -15.43 -3.48
C TYR A 207 3.44 -14.06 -4.16
N LEU A 208 2.53 -13.13 -3.84
CA LEU A 208 2.58 -11.76 -4.32
C LEU A 208 3.86 -11.05 -3.86
N GLY A 209 4.25 -11.22 -2.59
CA GLY A 209 5.47 -10.62 -2.04
C GLY A 209 6.74 -11.11 -2.75
N VAL A 210 6.85 -12.41 -3.01
CA VAL A 210 7.97 -13.00 -3.76
C VAL A 210 7.98 -12.53 -5.22
N GLU A 211 6.81 -12.42 -5.84
CA GLU A 211 6.69 -11.90 -7.20
C GLU A 211 7.14 -10.43 -7.29
N LEU A 212 6.65 -9.56 -6.40
CA LEU A 212 7.08 -8.16 -6.31
C LEU A 212 8.58 -8.03 -6.03
N LEU A 213 9.13 -8.88 -5.14
CA LEU A 213 10.56 -8.91 -4.86
C LEU A 213 11.35 -9.30 -6.12
N SER A 214 10.89 -10.31 -6.86
CA SER A 214 11.55 -10.75 -8.09
C SER A 214 11.53 -9.66 -9.17
N LEU A 215 10.41 -8.95 -9.34
CA LEU A 215 10.30 -7.83 -10.28
C LEU A 215 11.19 -6.66 -9.87
N ALA A 216 11.28 -6.34 -8.57
CA ALA A 216 12.17 -5.30 -8.07
C ALA A 216 13.65 -5.65 -8.30
N ILE A 217 14.03 -6.93 -8.13
CA ILE A 217 15.38 -7.43 -8.41
C ILE A 217 15.68 -7.38 -9.92
N LEU A 218 14.73 -7.79 -10.77
CA LEU A 218 14.88 -7.70 -12.23
C LEU A 218 15.08 -6.24 -12.66
N MET A 219 14.32 -5.31 -12.10
CA MET A 219 14.49 -3.88 -12.36
C MET A 219 15.90 -3.40 -12.01
N TYR A 220 16.49 -3.89 -10.91
CA TYR A 220 17.87 -3.56 -10.55
C TYR A 220 18.90 -4.07 -11.57
N PHE A 221 18.72 -5.27 -12.12
CA PHE A 221 19.66 -5.84 -13.08
C PHE A 221 19.54 -5.28 -14.50
N PHE A 222 18.34 -4.94 -14.94
CA PHE A 222 18.08 -4.50 -16.32
C PHE A 222 18.12 -2.99 -16.52
N ASN A 223 18.24 -2.21 -15.45
CA ASN A 223 18.35 -0.76 -15.57
C ASN A 223 19.74 -0.38 -16.07
N ASN A 224 19.82 0.11 -17.32
CA ASN A 224 21.07 0.56 -17.95
C ASN A 224 21.43 2.01 -17.60
N CYS A 225 20.63 2.68 -16.78
CA CYS A 225 20.78 4.10 -16.54
C CYS A 225 21.73 4.33 -15.35
N GLU A 226 23.01 4.66 -15.65
CA GLU A 226 24.05 4.99 -14.65
C GLU A 226 23.63 6.13 -13.70
N ASP A 227 22.69 6.99 -14.12
CA ASP A 227 22.18 8.13 -13.34
C ASP A 227 20.80 7.90 -12.68
N CYS A 228 20.11 6.78 -12.95
CA CYS A 228 18.84 6.51 -12.27
C CYS A 228 19.08 5.97 -10.86
N TYR A 229 18.67 6.73 -9.85
CA TYR A 229 18.56 6.24 -8.48
C TYR A 229 17.45 5.18 -8.37
N VAL A 230 17.78 3.92 -8.71
CA VAL A 230 16.88 2.75 -8.68
C VAL A 230 16.20 2.62 -7.33
N GLY A 231 16.92 2.91 -6.24
CA GLY A 231 16.36 2.95 -4.89
C GLY A 231 15.12 3.83 -4.77
N GLY A 232 15.09 4.99 -5.42
CA GLY A 232 13.93 5.90 -5.36
C GLY A 232 12.73 5.37 -6.16
N LEU A 233 12.98 4.58 -7.20
CA LEU A 233 11.94 3.97 -8.03
C LEU A 233 11.36 2.70 -7.43
N THR A 234 12.12 1.96 -6.63
CA THR A 234 11.70 0.63 -6.14
C THR A 234 11.61 0.53 -4.61
N TRP A 235 11.98 1.55 -3.83
CA TRP A 235 11.98 1.44 -2.36
C TRP A 235 10.63 1.00 -1.80
N GLY A 236 9.53 1.56 -2.30
CA GLY A 236 8.20 1.19 -1.82
C GLY A 236 7.79 -0.21 -2.23
N THR A 237 8.16 -0.66 -3.44
CA THR A 237 7.95 -2.05 -3.86
C THR A 237 8.73 -3.02 -2.98
N PHE A 238 9.98 -2.69 -2.63
CA PHE A 238 10.78 -3.48 -1.69
C PHE A 238 10.16 -3.50 -0.30
N LEU A 239 9.65 -2.36 0.17
CA LEU A 239 8.98 -2.26 1.47
C LEU A 239 7.70 -3.11 1.49
N VAL A 240 6.87 -3.03 0.46
CA VAL A 240 5.67 -3.86 0.31
C VAL A 240 6.05 -5.34 0.25
N ALA A 241 7.00 -5.74 -0.61
CA ALA A 241 7.45 -7.12 -0.72
C ALA A 241 7.97 -7.68 0.62
N ALA A 242 8.83 -6.92 1.31
CA ALA A 242 9.35 -7.32 2.62
C ALA A 242 8.23 -7.45 3.66
N SER A 243 7.28 -6.51 3.68
CA SER A 243 6.15 -6.59 4.62
C SER A 243 5.28 -7.82 4.38
N LEU A 244 5.01 -8.20 3.13
CA LEU A 244 4.19 -9.36 2.79
C LEU A 244 4.87 -10.70 3.11
N ILE A 245 6.20 -10.76 2.98
CA ILE A 245 6.98 -11.98 3.25
C ILE A 245 7.24 -12.16 4.75
N PHE A 246 7.61 -11.10 5.46
CA PHE A 246 8.14 -11.19 6.82
C PHE A 246 7.14 -10.83 7.91
N SER A 247 6.12 -10.00 7.67
CA SER A 247 5.18 -9.60 8.72
C SER A 247 4.45 -10.74 9.45
N PRO A 248 4.16 -11.92 8.85
CA PRO A 248 3.46 -12.97 9.57
C PRO A 248 4.40 -13.86 10.43
N PHE A 249 5.71 -13.60 10.44
CA PHE A 249 6.74 -14.38 11.17
C PHE A 249 7.51 -13.51 12.18
#